data_AF-A0A9C8N0X0-F1
#
_entry.id   AF-A0A9C8N0X0-F1
#
_cell.length_a   1.000
_cell.length_b   1.000
_cell.length_c   1.000
_cell.angle_alpha   90.00
_cell.angle_beta   90.00
_cell.angle_gamma   90.00
#
_symmetry.space_group_name_H-M   'P 1'
#
loop_
_entity.id
_entity.type
_entity.pdbx_description
1 polymer ?
#
loop_
_entity_poly.entity_id
_entity_poly.type
_entity_poly.pdbx_seq_one_letter_code
_entity_poly.pdbx_strand_id
1 'polypeptide(L)'
;MKPDQCTSARAALTGKECSEYPIYCPDCSHALYVGQGKDRNGKLWRWQYNPAVYGPDFLKKNGDFMKRQPAGENHPAWGPFLKWQEGIK
;
A
#
# COMPACT_ATOMS: atom_id res chain seq x y z
N MET A 1 5.03 -8.37 5.54
CA MET A 1 4.53 -7.30 6.46
C MET A 1 3.03 -7.49 6.65
N LYS A 2 2.45 -7.22 7.83
CA LYS A 2 0.98 -7.29 8.00
C LYS A 2 0.29 -6.08 7.34
N PRO A 3 -0.91 -6.22 6.74
CA PRO A 3 -1.64 -5.08 6.18
C PRO A 3 -2.05 -4.08 7.26
N ASP A 4 -2.08 -2.79 6.92
CA ASP A 4 -2.50 -1.71 7.81
C ASP A 4 -4.02 -1.61 7.93
N GLN A 5 -4.75 -1.96 6.86
CA GLN A 5 -6.20 -2.07 6.87
C GLN A 5 -6.63 -3.34 6.13
N CYS A 6 -7.57 -4.08 6.71
CA CYS A 6 -8.16 -5.29 6.13
C CYS A 6 -9.66 -5.31 6.47
N THR A 7 -10.54 -5.02 5.53
CA THR A 7 -11.99 -4.90 5.76
C THR A 7 -12.79 -6.11 5.25
N SER A 8 -12.20 -7.30 5.19
CA SER A 8 -12.97 -8.45 4.69
C SER A 8 -14.17 -8.71 5.58
N ALA A 9 -15.36 -8.66 4.97
CA ALA A 9 -16.60 -9.08 5.61
C ALA A 9 -16.48 -10.53 6.12
N ARG A 10 -15.63 -11.35 5.47
CA ARG A 10 -15.34 -12.72 5.89
C ARG A 10 -14.57 -12.81 7.20
N ALA A 11 -13.58 -11.95 7.48
CA ALA A 11 -12.91 -11.93 8.78
C ALA A 11 -13.88 -11.56 9.91
N ALA A 12 -14.80 -10.62 9.65
CA ALA A 12 -15.87 -10.25 10.59
C ALA A 12 -16.90 -11.39 10.80
N LEU A 13 -17.12 -12.25 9.80
CA LEU A 13 -18.09 -13.36 9.85
C LEU A 13 -17.52 -14.69 10.34
N THR A 14 -16.23 -14.95 10.15
CA THR A 14 -15.59 -16.25 10.47
C THR A 14 -14.64 -16.20 11.66
N GLY A 15 -14.35 -15.00 12.19
CA GLY A 15 -13.40 -14.82 13.30
C GLY A 15 -11.94 -15.11 12.94
N LYS A 16 -11.65 -15.46 11.67
CA LYS A 16 -10.28 -15.59 11.17
C LYS A 16 -9.77 -14.21 10.80
N GLU A 17 -8.96 -13.66 11.70
CA GLU A 17 -8.28 -12.40 11.47
C GLU A 17 -7.29 -12.52 10.30
N CYS A 18 -7.10 -11.44 9.55
CA CYS A 18 -6.05 -11.37 8.51
C CYS A 18 -4.63 -11.57 9.08
N SER A 19 -4.48 -11.67 10.41
CA SER A 19 -3.24 -11.96 11.12
C SER A 19 -2.68 -13.37 10.85
N GLU A 20 -3.52 -14.32 10.39
CA GLU A 20 -3.06 -15.65 9.96
C GLU A 20 -2.40 -15.64 8.56
N TYR A 21 -2.53 -14.56 7.79
CA TYR A 21 -1.96 -14.41 6.45
C TYR A 21 -0.88 -13.32 6.43
N PRO A 22 0.41 -13.67 6.56
CA PRO A 22 1.48 -12.69 6.78
C PRO A 22 1.82 -11.81 5.57
N ILE A 23 1.31 -12.15 4.38
CA ILE A 23 1.71 -11.56 3.09
C ILE A 23 0.51 -11.29 2.19
N TYR A 24 -0.44 -12.22 2.10
CA TYR A 24 -1.58 -12.12 1.20
C TYR A 24 -2.76 -12.95 1.73
N CYS A 25 -3.92 -12.32 1.88
CA CYS A 25 -5.17 -13.05 2.12
C CYS A 25 -5.96 -13.11 0.80
N PRO A 26 -6.13 -14.31 0.19
CA PRO A 26 -6.83 -14.48 -1.10
C PRO A 26 -8.30 -14.07 -1.04
N ASP A 27 -8.89 -14.04 0.15
CA ASP A 27 -10.28 -13.61 0.40
C ASP A 27 -10.39 -12.10 0.69
N CYS A 28 -9.27 -11.37 0.81
CA CYS A 28 -9.24 -9.96 1.15
C CYS A 28 -8.70 -9.12 -0.01
N SER A 29 -9.54 -8.89 -1.02
CA SER A 29 -9.32 -7.85 -2.04
C SER A 29 -9.20 -6.41 -1.48
N HIS A 30 -9.28 -6.25 -0.15
CA HIS A 30 -9.25 -4.97 0.57
C HIS A 30 -8.03 -4.80 1.49
N ALA A 31 -7.02 -5.65 1.38
CA ALA A 31 -5.77 -5.47 2.14
C ALA A 31 -5.02 -4.23 1.64
N LEU A 32 -4.98 -3.20 2.48
CA LEU A 32 -4.26 -1.96 2.20
C LEU A 32 -2.99 -1.91 3.04
N TYR A 33 -1.88 -1.65 2.36
CA TYR A 33 -0.58 -1.41 2.94
C TYR A 33 -0.25 0.07 2.76
N VAL A 34 0.03 0.77 3.85
CA VAL A 34 0.42 2.18 3.80
C VAL A 34 1.93 2.30 3.96
N GLY A 35 2.54 3.08 3.07
CA GLY A 35 3.97 3.26 3.07
C GLY A 35 4.36 4.70 2.90
N GLN A 36 5.61 4.98 3.24
CA GLN A 36 6.23 6.25 2.98
C GLN A 36 7.73 6.08 2.73
N GLY A 37 8.29 6.99 1.95
CA GLY A 37 9.71 6.99 1.64
C GLY A 37 10.16 8.31 1.06
N LYS A 38 11.43 8.66 1.30
CA LYS A 38 12.03 9.87 0.74
C LYS A 38 12.65 9.56 -0.62
N ASP A 39 12.42 10.44 -1.59
CA ASP A 39 13.14 10.38 -2.86
C ASP A 39 14.57 10.91 -2.74
N ARG A 40 15.33 10.86 -3.84
CA ARG A 40 16.71 11.36 -3.93
C ARG A 40 16.86 12.85 -3.62
N ASN A 41 15.78 13.63 -3.68
CA ASN A 41 15.75 15.05 -3.36
C ASN A 41 15.30 15.31 -1.91
N GLY A 42 15.11 14.26 -1.11
CA GLY A 42 14.64 14.34 0.28
C GLY A 42 13.13 14.57 0.43
N LYS A 43 12.36 14.62 -0.66
CA LYS A 43 10.91 14.80 -0.60
C LYS A 43 10.25 13.52 -0.09
N LEU A 44 9.41 13.65 0.93
CA LEU A 44 8.64 12.53 1.48
C LEU A 44 7.43 12.22 0.59
N TRP A 45 7.35 10.99 0.12
CA TRP A 45 6.22 10.41 -0.57
C TRP A 45 5.48 9.46 0.36
N ARG A 46 4.17 9.40 0.18
CA ARG A 46 3.26 8.52 0.92
C ARG A 46 2.36 7.83 -0.08
N TRP A 47 1.96 6.61 0.21
CA TRP A 47 1.09 5.83 -0.66
C TRP A 47 0.23 4.85 0.13
N GLN A 48 -0.89 4.47 -0.46
CA GLN A 48 -1.58 3.23 -0.15
C GLN A 48 -1.32 2.24 -1.30
N TYR A 49 -1.26 0.96 -0.98
CA TYR A 49 -1.01 -0.09 -1.95
C TYR A 49 -1.89 -1.30 -1.66
N ASN A 50 -2.52 -1.83 -2.71
CA ASN A 50 -3.31 -3.05 -2.66
C ASN A 50 -2.73 -4.08 -3.65
N PRO A 51 -1.91 -5.04 -3.19
CA PRO A 51 -1.24 -5.97 -4.09
C PRO A 51 -2.16 -6.85 -4.93
N ALA A 52 -3.45 -6.98 -4.55
CA ALA A 52 -4.40 -7.86 -5.20
C ALA A 52 -5.18 -7.19 -6.34
N VAL A 53 -5.40 -5.87 -6.27
CA VAL A 53 -6.37 -5.18 -7.14
C VAL A 53 -5.74 -4.06 -7.95
N TYR A 54 -4.80 -3.29 -7.40
CA TYR A 54 -4.28 -2.10 -8.08
C TYR A 54 -2.86 -1.70 -7.64
N GLY A 55 -2.22 -0.84 -8.43
CA GLY A 55 -0.91 -0.27 -8.10
C GLY A 55 -0.95 0.68 -6.89
N PRO A 56 0.14 1.41 -6.60
CA PRO A 56 0.12 2.41 -5.54
C PRO A 56 -0.75 3.61 -5.90
N ASP A 57 -1.53 4.09 -4.93
CA ASP A 57 -2.07 5.46 -4.97
C ASP A 57 -1.23 6.36 -4.06
N PHE A 58 -0.59 7.35 -4.65
CA PHE A 58 0.19 8.33 -3.91
C PHE A 58 -0.73 9.36 -3.23
N LEU A 59 -0.35 9.68 -1.99
CA LEU A 59 -1.13 10.49 -1.06
C LEU A 59 -0.45 11.83 -0.81
N LYS A 60 -1.27 12.84 -0.50
CA LYS A 60 -0.86 14.13 0.01
C LYS A 60 -0.44 14.01 1.48
N LYS A 61 0.12 15.09 2.04
CA LYS A 61 0.52 15.17 3.45
C LYS A 61 -0.66 14.95 4.42
N ASN A 62 -1.88 15.31 4.03
CA ASN A 62 -3.08 15.12 4.83
C ASN A 62 -3.70 13.72 4.70
N GLY A 63 -3.14 12.83 3.87
CA GLY A 63 -3.65 11.48 3.64
C GLY A 63 -4.60 11.38 2.44
N ASP A 64 -5.04 12.49 1.86
CA ASP A 64 -5.91 12.45 0.67
C ASP A 64 -5.15 11.98 -0.58
N PHE A 65 -5.88 11.43 -1.54
CA PHE A 65 -5.34 11.13 -2.85
C PHE A 65 -4.78 12.37 -3.56
N MET A 66 -3.63 12.19 -4.20
CA MET A 66 -3.14 13.20 -5.13
C MET A 66 -4.08 13.30 -6.34
N LYS A 67 -4.43 14.54 -6.72
CA LYS A 67 -5.27 14.79 -7.92
C LYS A 67 -4.62 14.28 -9.20
N ARG A 68 -3.28 14.31 -9.26
CA ARG A 68 -2.47 13.75 -10.35
C ARG A 68 -1.46 12.78 -9.74
N GLN A 69 -1.56 11.52 -10.14
CA GLN A 69 -0.62 10.49 -9.72
C GLN A 69 0.74 10.67 -10.42
N PRO A 70 1.86 10.37 -9.73
CA PRO A 70 3.18 10.21 -10.32
C PRO A 70 3.18 9.34 -11.59
N ALA A 71 3.28 9.98 -12.75
CA ALA A 71 3.22 9.28 -14.03
C ALA A 71 4.57 8.65 -14.40
N GLY A 72 4.54 7.36 -14.79
CA GLY A 72 5.69 6.63 -15.33
C GLY A 72 6.73 6.21 -14.29
N GLU A 73 7.42 5.10 -14.56
CA GLU A 73 8.39 4.47 -13.64
C GLU A 73 9.60 5.36 -13.31
N ASN A 74 9.94 6.31 -14.20
CA ASN A 74 11.04 7.25 -14.00
C ASN A 74 10.73 8.37 -13.00
N HIS A 75 9.47 8.50 -12.56
CA HIS A 75 9.10 9.56 -11.63
C HIS A 75 9.74 9.29 -10.23
N PRO A 76 10.35 10.28 -9.55
CA PRO A 76 11.11 10.09 -8.30
C PRO A 76 10.37 9.40 -7.14
N ALA A 77 9.04 9.35 -7.21
CA ALA A 77 8.18 8.69 -6.24
C ALA A 77 8.20 7.16 -6.32
N TRP A 78 8.51 6.59 -7.50
CA TRP A 78 8.50 5.14 -7.73
C TRP A 78 9.68 4.43 -7.06
N GLY A 79 10.87 5.02 -7.09
CA GLY A 79 12.05 4.47 -6.42
C GLY A 79 11.82 4.09 -4.94
N PRO A 80 11.37 5.03 -4.08
CA PRO A 80 11.08 4.70 -2.69
C PRO A 80 9.91 3.72 -2.53
N PHE A 81 8.90 3.76 -3.40
CA PHE A 81 7.79 2.80 -3.38
C PHE A 81 8.27 1.38 -3.66
N LEU A 82 9.05 1.17 -4.74
CA LEU A 82 9.54 -0.15 -5.13
C LEU A 82 10.43 -0.77 -4.05
N LYS A 83 11.34 0.03 -3.47
CA LYS A 83 12.18 -0.40 -2.35
C LYS A 83 11.35 -0.81 -1.12
N TRP A 84 10.27 -0.10 -0.84
CA TRP A 84 9.36 -0.46 0.25
C TRP A 84 8.56 -1.72 -0.07
N GLN A 85 8.09 -1.87 -1.32
CA GLN A 85 7.32 -3.02 -1.79
C GLN A 85 8.11 -4.33 -1.70
N GLU A 86 9.43 -4.30 -1.94
CA GLU A 86 10.33 -5.44 -1.73
C GLU A 86 10.26 -6.00 -0.30
N GLY A 87 10.02 -5.16 0.71
CA GLY A 87 9.87 -5.57 2.11
C GLY A 87 8.49 -6.12 2.49
N ILE A 88 7.53 -6.11 1.55
CA ILE A 88 6.16 -6.61 1.77
C ILE A 88 5.95 -7.96 1.11
N LYS A 89 6.63 -8.21 -0.01
CA LYS A 89 6.71 -9.53 -0.64
C LYS A 89 7.31 -10.55 0.31
#